data_AF-A0AAU2HXD4-F1
#
_entry.id   AF-A0AAU2HXD4-F1
#
_cell.length_a   1.000
_cell.length_b   1.000
_cell.length_c   1.000
_cell.angle_alpha   90.00
_cell.angle_beta   90.00
_cell.angle_gamma   90.00
#
_symmetry.space_group_name_H-M   'P 1'
#
loop_
_entity.id
_entity.type
_entity.pdbx_description
1 polymer ?
#
loop_
_entity_poly.entity_id
_entity_poly.type
_entity_poly.pdbx_seq_one_letter_code
_entity_poly.pdbx_strand_id
1 'polypeptide(L)'
;MPEVLFDPEHWPVFRVPAEDGPGAVVIYRNLVGDYGTDYLLTHPDRSYAQQIASWEGDFSGIGLTWHELVRIADNPSAAAEGVQDTAARLLLVLPLLADPDLPEAAPAMLTAALTAAGAPQDTASTTAEHLLAHLERRSRHDPTWESPLSGS
;
A
#
# COMPACT_ATOMS: atom_id res chain seq x y z
N MET A 1 -10.17 -18.12 2.92
CA MET A 1 -11.56 -17.76 2.55
C MET A 1 -11.51 -16.76 1.40
N PRO A 2 -11.64 -17.19 0.15
CA PRO A 2 -11.72 -16.29 -1.01
C PRO A 2 -13.12 -15.69 -1.21
N GLU A 3 -14.18 -16.33 -0.71
CA GLU A 3 -15.58 -15.94 -0.94
C GLU A 3 -15.95 -14.58 -0.30
N VAL A 4 -15.33 -14.22 0.82
CA VAL A 4 -15.56 -12.93 1.49
C VAL A 4 -15.04 -11.75 0.64
N LEU A 5 -14.06 -11.98 -0.25
CA LEU A 5 -13.54 -10.92 -1.11
C LEU A 5 -14.59 -10.35 -2.07
N PHE A 6 -15.57 -11.18 -2.44
CA PHE A 6 -16.60 -10.86 -3.42
C PHE A 6 -17.99 -10.68 -2.79
N ASP A 7 -18.10 -10.71 -1.46
CA ASP A 7 -19.36 -10.48 -0.78
C ASP A 7 -19.69 -8.97 -0.76
N PRO A 8 -20.67 -8.49 -1.56
CA PRO A 8 -20.99 -7.06 -1.64
C PRO A 8 -21.55 -6.51 -0.33
N GLU A 9 -21.99 -7.37 0.60
CA GLU A 9 -22.48 -6.96 1.92
C GLU A 9 -21.34 -6.80 2.95
N HIS A 10 -20.12 -7.26 2.64
CA HIS A 10 -18.96 -7.22 3.52
C HIS A 10 -17.69 -6.82 2.78
N TRP A 11 -17.23 -5.58 2.99
CA TRP A 11 -15.95 -5.14 2.43
C TRP A 11 -14.78 -5.82 3.15
N PRO A 12 -13.85 -6.48 2.44
CA PRO A 12 -12.61 -6.95 3.05
C PRO A 12 -11.78 -5.79 3.58
N VAL A 13 -11.43 -5.85 4.86
CA VAL A 13 -10.60 -4.84 5.53
C VAL A 13 -9.37 -5.51 6.12
N PHE A 14 -8.19 -5.11 5.66
CA PHE A 14 -6.90 -5.53 6.20
C PHE A 14 -6.32 -4.40 7.05
N ARG A 15 -6.17 -4.67 8.36
CA ARG A 15 -5.56 -3.73 9.31
C ARG A 15 -4.08 -4.05 9.47
N VAL A 16 -3.24 -3.04 9.39
CA VAL A 16 -1.79 -3.10 9.57
C VAL A 16 -1.40 -2.14 10.70
N PRO A 17 -1.74 -2.45 11.96
CA PRO A 17 -1.41 -1.58 13.08
C PRO A 17 0.09 -1.65 13.39
N ALA A 18 0.73 -0.49 13.56
CA ALA A 18 2.13 -0.41 14.02
C ALA A 18 2.17 -0.19 15.54
N GLU A 19 3.18 -0.75 16.22
CA GLU A 19 3.32 -0.66 17.68
C GLU A 19 3.51 0.81 18.14
N ASP A 20 4.40 1.55 17.47
CA ASP A 20 4.78 2.91 17.85
C ASP A 20 4.68 3.90 16.67
N GLY A 21 3.47 4.11 16.15
CA GLY A 21 3.25 5.12 15.11
C GLY A 21 2.02 4.88 14.24
N PRO A 22 1.97 5.51 13.06
CA PRO A 22 0.84 5.32 12.17
C PRO A 22 0.75 3.88 11.67
N GLY A 23 -0.45 3.32 11.68
CA GLY A 23 -0.78 2.08 10.98
C GLY A 23 -1.50 2.34 9.66
N ALA A 24 -1.75 1.30 8.88
CA ALA A 24 -2.53 1.38 7.65
C ALA A 24 -3.78 0.51 7.71
N VAL A 25 -4.82 0.92 6.99
CA VAL A 25 -6.01 0.12 6.73
C VAL A 25 -6.23 0.06 5.23
N VAL A 26 -6.30 -1.15 4.69
CA VAL A 26 -6.58 -1.42 3.27
C VAL A 26 -8.00 -1.95 3.18
N ILE A 27 -8.84 -1.26 2.41
CA ILE A 27 -10.25 -1.58 2.23
C ILE A 27 -10.45 -1.96 0.77
N TYR A 28 -10.87 -3.21 0.53
CA TYR A 28 -11.28 -3.65 -0.79
C TYR A 28 -12.77 -3.34 -0.97
N ARG A 29 -13.08 -2.35 -1.82
CA ARG A 29 -14.46 -2.04 -2.21
C ARG A 29 -14.86 -3.00 -3.32
N ASN A 30 -15.88 -3.81 -3.06
CA ASN A 30 -16.41 -4.80 -4.01
C ASN A 30 -17.83 -4.45 -4.50
N LEU A 31 -18.18 -3.16 -4.49
CA LEU A 31 -19.47 -2.68 -4.97
C LEU A 31 -19.56 -2.82 -6.49
N VAL A 32 -20.67 -3.37 -6.99
CA VAL A 32 -20.90 -3.52 -8.42
C VAL A 32 -20.90 -2.15 -9.10
N GLY A 33 -19.89 -1.90 -9.94
CA GLY A 33 -19.72 -0.65 -10.69
C GLY A 33 -18.80 0.39 -10.02
N ASP A 34 -18.29 0.12 -8.82
CA ASP A 34 -17.32 0.95 -8.09
C ASP A 34 -16.36 0.03 -7.30
N TYR A 35 -15.67 -0.83 -8.03
CA TYR A 35 -14.62 -1.68 -7.46
C TYR A 35 -13.39 -0.82 -7.20
N GLY A 36 -12.67 -1.07 -6.11
CA GLY A 36 -11.42 -0.35 -5.86
C GLY A 36 -10.76 -0.72 -4.56
N THR A 37 -9.60 -0.13 -4.30
CA THR A 37 -8.90 -0.29 -3.02
C THR A 37 -8.63 1.07 -2.39
N ASP A 38 -9.15 1.28 -1.20
CA ASP A 38 -8.89 2.49 -0.42
C ASP A 38 -7.84 2.23 0.65
N TYR A 39 -6.98 3.22 0.87
CA TYR A 39 -5.93 3.19 1.87
C TYR A 39 -6.10 4.34 2.85
N LEU A 40 -6.17 3.99 4.13
CA LEU A 40 -6.25 4.93 5.23
C LEU A 40 -5.00 4.80 6.12
N LEU A 41 -4.39 5.92 6.49
CA LEU A 41 -3.44 5.95 7.61
C LEU A 41 -4.19 6.22 8.91
N THR A 42 -3.83 5.47 9.93
CA THR A 42 -4.36 5.56 11.29
C THR A 42 -3.25 6.04 12.20
N HIS A 43 -3.53 6.91 13.16
CA HIS A 43 -2.57 7.30 14.20
C HIS A 43 -3.12 6.94 15.57
N PRO A 44 -2.31 6.39 16.49
CA PRO A 44 -2.77 6.04 17.83
C PRO A 44 -3.29 7.24 18.62
N ASP A 45 -2.74 8.44 18.34
CA ASP A 45 -3.12 9.69 19.02
C ASP A 45 -4.30 10.43 18.38
N ARG A 46 -4.86 9.91 17.27
CA ARG A 46 -5.96 10.58 16.54
C ARG A 46 -7.19 9.69 16.47
N SER A 47 -8.34 10.26 16.78
CA SER A 47 -9.64 9.59 16.71
C SER A 47 -10.19 9.41 15.29
N TYR A 48 -9.49 9.91 14.26
CA TYR A 48 -9.89 9.80 12.86
C TYR A 48 -8.74 9.28 12.00
N ALA A 49 -9.09 8.40 11.04
CA ALA A 49 -8.17 7.93 10.01
C ALA A 49 -8.06 8.97 8.90
N GLN A 50 -6.86 9.18 8.38
CA GLN A 50 -6.62 10.04 7.22
C GLN A 50 -6.64 9.16 5.96
N GLN A 51 -7.58 9.43 5.04
CA GLN A 51 -7.55 8.82 3.71
C GLN A 51 -6.40 9.41 2.91
N ILE A 52 -5.55 8.56 2.34
CA ILE A 52 -4.32 8.99 1.65
C ILE A 52 -4.37 8.63 0.17
N ALA A 53 -4.99 7.49 -0.18
CA ALA A 53 -5.11 7.07 -1.55
C ALA A 53 -6.40 6.26 -1.77
N SER A 54 -7.03 6.47 -2.91
CA SER A 54 -7.86 5.47 -3.55
C SER A 54 -7.10 4.98 -4.78
N TRP A 55 -6.98 3.67 -4.97
CA TRP A 55 -6.26 3.11 -6.12
C TRP A 55 -6.97 3.39 -7.46
N GLU A 56 -8.25 3.78 -7.42
CA GLU A 56 -9.07 4.19 -8.57
C GLU A 56 -9.03 5.72 -8.82
N GLY A 57 -8.23 6.49 -8.07
CA GLY A 57 -8.24 7.97 -8.14
C GLY A 57 -6.91 8.67 -7.82
N ASP A 58 -6.95 10.00 -7.80
CA ASP A 58 -5.82 10.87 -7.49
C ASP A 58 -5.30 10.62 -6.07
N PHE A 59 -3.99 10.49 -5.94
CA PHE A 59 -3.30 10.40 -4.66
C PHE A 59 -3.41 11.78 -3.99
N SER A 60 -4.28 11.90 -2.99
CA SER A 60 -4.63 13.19 -2.36
C SER A 60 -3.83 13.49 -1.09
N GLY A 61 -2.95 12.59 -0.66
CA GLY A 61 -2.10 12.75 0.53
C GLY A 61 -0.59 12.79 0.23
N ILE A 62 0.21 13.09 1.27
CA ILE A 62 1.65 12.80 1.26
C ILE A 62 1.81 11.29 1.42
N GLY A 63 2.54 10.65 0.50
CA GLY A 63 2.73 9.21 0.59
C GLY A 63 3.81 8.86 1.61
N LEU A 64 4.09 7.58 1.74
CA LEU A 64 5.09 7.09 2.68
C LEU A 64 6.47 7.05 2.03
N THR A 65 7.48 7.35 2.85
CA THR A 65 8.87 7.01 2.53
C THR A 65 9.11 5.51 2.62
N TRP A 66 10.16 5.01 1.96
CA TRP A 66 10.54 3.60 2.08
C TRP A 66 10.78 3.20 3.55
N HIS A 67 11.45 4.08 4.31
CA HIS A 67 11.71 3.85 5.74
C HIS A 67 10.40 3.72 6.53
N GLU A 68 9.45 4.63 6.34
CA GLU A 68 8.16 4.57 7.06
C GLU A 68 7.38 3.31 6.71
N LEU A 69 7.42 2.89 5.44
CA LEU A 69 6.77 1.69 4.95
C LEU A 69 7.35 0.43 5.62
N VAL A 70 8.69 0.30 5.63
CA VAL A 70 9.38 -0.81 6.32
C VAL A 70 9.11 -0.76 7.82
N ARG A 71 9.15 0.42 8.45
CA ARG A 71 8.85 0.56 9.89
C ARG A 71 7.43 0.08 10.22
N ILE A 72 6.44 0.39 9.37
CA ILE A 72 5.08 -0.12 9.53
C ILE A 72 5.06 -1.64 9.37
N ALA A 73 5.74 -2.19 8.37
CA ALA A 73 5.77 -3.64 8.15
C ALA A 73 6.43 -4.41 9.32
N ASP A 74 7.57 -3.93 9.83
CA ASP A 74 8.45 -4.63 10.76
C ASP A 74 8.03 -4.52 12.24
N ASN A 75 7.21 -3.52 12.61
CA ASN A 75 6.79 -3.29 13.99
C ASN A 75 5.29 -3.53 14.18
N PRO A 76 4.79 -4.78 14.05
CA PRO A 76 3.38 -5.07 14.26
C PRO A 76 2.98 -4.86 15.73
N SER A 77 1.82 -4.23 15.94
CA SER A 77 1.26 -4.14 17.29
C SER A 77 0.72 -5.51 17.71
N ALA A 78 1.32 -6.10 18.74
CA ALA A 78 0.85 -7.36 19.34
C ALA A 78 -0.48 -7.21 20.10
N ALA A 79 -0.83 -5.99 20.49
CA ALA A 79 -2.06 -5.68 21.23
C ALA A 79 -3.27 -5.43 20.32
N ALA A 80 -3.05 -5.11 19.05
CA ALA A 80 -4.10 -4.76 18.11
C ALA A 80 -4.36 -5.89 17.10
N GLU A 81 -5.63 -6.13 16.79
CA GLU A 81 -6.03 -7.10 15.77
C GLU A 81 -5.66 -6.61 14.36
N GLY A 82 -5.09 -7.49 13.55
CA GLY A 82 -4.63 -7.15 12.21
C GLY A 82 -3.64 -8.16 11.65
N VAL A 83 -3.11 -7.85 10.46
CA VAL A 83 -2.11 -8.66 9.78
C VAL A 83 -0.78 -8.57 10.54
N GLN A 84 -0.28 -9.70 11.03
CA GLN A 84 0.95 -9.76 11.84
C GLN A 84 2.18 -10.16 11.01
N ASP A 85 1.99 -10.87 9.90
CA ASP A 85 3.09 -11.32 9.03
C ASP A 85 3.75 -10.13 8.31
N THR A 86 5.05 -9.94 8.55
CA THR A 86 5.82 -8.82 8.02
C THR A 86 5.80 -8.73 6.49
N ALA A 87 5.91 -9.86 5.79
CA ALA A 87 5.89 -9.88 4.32
C ALA A 87 4.54 -9.43 3.77
N ALA A 88 3.44 -9.96 4.32
CA ALA A 88 2.09 -9.56 3.96
C ALA A 88 1.84 -8.08 4.27
N ARG A 89 2.29 -7.59 5.43
CA ARG A 89 2.18 -6.18 5.81
C ARG A 89 2.92 -5.28 4.80
N LEU A 90 4.16 -5.61 4.45
CA LEU A 90 4.95 -4.88 3.44
C LEU A 90 4.21 -4.77 2.11
N LEU A 91 3.69 -5.90 1.61
CA LEU A 91 2.95 -5.95 0.34
C LEU A 91 1.65 -5.13 0.40
N LEU A 92 0.95 -5.16 1.52
CA LEU A 92 -0.29 -4.40 1.72
C LEU A 92 -0.06 -2.88 1.74
N VAL A 93 1.06 -2.41 2.27
CA VAL A 93 1.35 -0.97 2.36
C VAL A 93 2.20 -0.44 1.19
N LEU A 94 2.79 -1.33 0.38
CA LEU A 94 3.61 -0.97 -0.79
C LEU A 94 2.95 0.10 -1.70
N PRO A 95 1.63 0.05 -2.00
CA PRO A 95 0.96 1.04 -2.85
C PRO A 95 0.96 2.47 -2.31
N LEU A 96 1.31 2.67 -1.04
CA LEU A 96 1.43 3.99 -0.39
C LEU A 96 2.82 4.61 -0.54
N LEU A 97 3.79 3.88 -1.10
CA LEU A 97 5.12 4.41 -1.39
C LEU A 97 5.02 5.60 -2.36
N ALA A 98 5.55 6.75 -1.95
CA ALA A 98 5.66 7.94 -2.81
C ALA A 98 7.11 8.44 -2.94
N ASP A 99 8.06 7.74 -2.32
CA ASP A 99 9.45 8.14 -2.29
C ASP A 99 10.20 7.66 -3.54
N PRO A 100 10.84 8.57 -4.29
CA PRO A 100 11.64 8.20 -5.45
C PRO A 100 13.03 7.66 -5.07
N ASP A 101 13.49 7.79 -3.83
CA ASP A 101 14.82 7.36 -3.39
C ASP A 101 14.76 6.00 -2.68
N LEU A 102 14.72 4.94 -3.49
CA LEU A 102 14.69 3.57 -3.00
C LEU A 102 16.10 3.06 -2.67
N PRO A 103 16.30 2.40 -1.51
CA PRO A 103 17.58 1.77 -1.22
C PRO A 103 17.84 0.59 -2.17
N GLU A 104 19.12 0.31 -2.43
CA GLU A 104 19.54 -0.80 -3.30
C GLU A 104 19.01 -2.18 -2.84
N ALA A 105 18.71 -2.33 -1.55
CA ALA A 105 18.13 -3.54 -0.98
C ALA A 105 16.61 -3.72 -1.25
N ALA A 106 15.89 -2.68 -1.70
CA ALA A 106 14.44 -2.72 -1.86
C ALA A 106 13.93 -3.84 -2.79
N PRO A 107 14.53 -4.10 -3.97
CA PRO A 107 14.10 -5.20 -4.84
C PRO A 107 14.24 -6.58 -4.18
N ALA A 108 15.33 -6.80 -3.44
CA ALA A 108 15.57 -8.06 -2.75
C ALA A 108 14.57 -8.29 -1.61
N MET A 109 14.27 -7.23 -0.83
CA MET A 109 13.24 -7.28 0.21
C MET A 109 11.86 -7.59 -0.36
N LEU A 110 11.49 -6.94 -1.47
CA LEU A 110 10.19 -7.15 -2.11
C LEU A 110 10.08 -8.55 -2.73
N THR A 111 11.16 -9.06 -3.32
CA THR A 111 11.23 -10.43 -3.85
C THR A 111 11.00 -11.47 -2.75
N ALA A 112 11.64 -11.28 -1.59
CA ALA A 112 11.45 -12.16 -0.44
C ALA A 112 10.01 -12.12 0.07
N ALA A 113 9.41 -10.93 0.16
CA ALA A 113 8.03 -10.77 0.59
C ALA A 113 7.02 -11.41 -0.38
N LEU A 114 7.20 -11.21 -1.70
CA LEU A 114 6.38 -11.86 -2.72
C LEU A 114 6.47 -13.40 -2.62
N THR A 115 7.68 -13.93 -2.46
CA THR A 115 7.91 -15.37 -2.31
C THR A 115 7.24 -15.92 -1.05
N ALA A 116 7.35 -15.21 0.08
CA ALA A 116 6.70 -15.58 1.34
C ALA A 116 5.17 -15.56 1.23
N ALA A 117 4.62 -14.65 0.41
CA ALA A 117 3.19 -14.58 0.09
C ALA A 117 2.73 -15.62 -0.94
N GLY A 118 3.64 -16.46 -1.46
CA GLY A 118 3.34 -17.56 -2.38
C GLY A 118 3.53 -17.24 -3.86
N ALA A 119 4.19 -16.13 -4.21
CA ALA A 119 4.57 -15.87 -5.60
C ALA A 119 5.58 -16.91 -6.11
N PRO A 120 5.51 -17.34 -7.37
CA PRO A 120 6.48 -18.27 -7.95
C PRO A 120 7.90 -17.69 -7.93
N GLN A 121 8.86 -18.45 -7.40
CA GLN A 121 10.24 -17.97 -7.16
C GLN A 121 10.96 -17.52 -8.44
N ASP A 122 10.63 -18.13 -9.58
CA ASP A 122 11.16 -17.79 -10.90
C ASP A 122 10.65 -16.44 -11.44
N THR A 123 9.51 -15.96 -10.95
CA THR A 123 8.91 -14.67 -11.36
C THR A 123 9.02 -13.57 -10.31
N ALA A 124 9.21 -13.93 -9.03
CA ALA A 124 9.18 -12.98 -7.92
C ALA A 124 10.15 -11.80 -8.07
N SER A 125 11.37 -12.05 -8.57
CA SER A 125 12.37 -10.99 -8.78
C SER A 125 11.94 -9.98 -9.85
N THR A 126 11.51 -10.47 -11.01
CA THR A 126 11.05 -9.61 -12.11
C THR A 126 9.76 -8.87 -11.73
N THR A 127 8.86 -9.51 -10.98
CA THR A 127 7.67 -8.85 -10.45
C THR A 127 8.03 -7.73 -9.49
N ALA A 128 9.00 -7.93 -8.59
CA ALA A 128 9.47 -6.90 -7.67
C ALA A 128 10.00 -5.68 -8.42
N GLU A 129 10.87 -5.87 -9.41
CA GLU A 129 11.42 -4.80 -10.24
C GLU A 129 10.33 -4.02 -10.98
N HIS A 130 9.37 -4.73 -11.60
CA HIS A 130 8.25 -4.10 -12.29
C HIS A 130 7.36 -3.28 -11.36
N LEU A 131 7.08 -3.78 -10.16
CA LEU A 131 6.27 -3.06 -9.17
C LEU A 131 6.95 -1.77 -8.74
N LEU A 132 8.24 -1.83 -8.40
CA LEU A 132 9.00 -0.64 -7.99
C LEU A 132 9.09 0.40 -9.13
N ALA A 133 9.39 -0.04 -10.36
CA ALA A 133 9.43 0.85 -11.52
C ALA A 133 8.07 1.51 -11.82
N HIS A 134 6.96 0.79 -11.58
CA HIS A 134 5.62 1.35 -11.72
C HIS A 134 5.34 2.42 -10.66
N LEU A 135 5.72 2.16 -9.40
CA LEU A 135 5.52 3.10 -8.29
C LEU A 135 6.39 4.36 -8.42
N GLU A 136 7.63 4.23 -8.88
CA GLU A 136 8.49 5.38 -9.20
C GLU A 136 7.91 6.25 -10.31
N ARG A 137 7.31 5.64 -11.34
CA ARG A 137 6.66 6.41 -12.41
C ARG A 137 5.43 7.14 -11.88
N ARG A 138 4.67 6.51 -10.99
CA ARG A 138 3.50 7.12 -10.35
C ARG A 138 3.90 8.30 -9.46
N SER A 139 4.94 8.17 -8.63
CA SER A 139 5.38 9.26 -7.74
C SER A 139 5.90 10.48 -8.51
N ARG A 140 6.42 10.29 -9.72
CA ARG A 140 6.83 11.39 -10.62
C ARG A 140 5.67 12.08 -11.32
N HIS A 141 4.48 11.50 -11.35
CA HIS A 141 3.30 12.15 -11.89
C HIS A 141 2.69 13.07 -10.83
N ASP A 142 3.05 14.36 -10.91
CA ASP A 142 2.39 15.42 -10.17
C ASP A 142 0.99 15.66 -10.76
N PRO A 143 -0.12 15.40 -10.03
CA PRO A 143 -1.47 15.69 -10.51
C PRO A 143 -1.73 17.20 -10.65
N THR A 144 -0.88 18.06 -10.07
CA THR A 144 -0.93 19.52 -10.25
C THR A 144 -0.16 20.02 -11.48
N TRP A 145 0.42 19.11 -12.27
CA TRP A 145 1.05 19.46 -13.54
C TRP A 145 -0.02 19.87 -14.56
N GLU A 146 -0.37 21.16 -14.57
CA GLU A 146 -1.14 21.76 -15.65
C GLU A 146 -0.37 21.54 -16.96
N SER A 147 -0.95 20.73 -17.83
CA SER A 147 -0.40 20.49 -19.16
C SER A 147 -0.23 21.84 -19.88
N PRO A 148 0.95 22.15 -20.47
CA PRO A 148 1.19 23.41 -21.18
C PRO A 148 0.37 23.55 -22.48
N LEU A 149 -0.53 22.60 -22.76
CA LEU A 149 -1.40 22.56 -23.93
C LEU A 149 -2.84 23.04 -23.63
N SER A 150 -3.16 23.50 -22.42
CA SER A 150 -4.48 24.09 -22.10
C SER A 150 -4.68 25.53 -22.60
N GLY A 151 -3.78 26.05 -23.43
CA GLY A 151 -3.90 27.37 -24.04
C GLY A 151 -4.24 27.31 -25.53
N SER A 152 -5.52 27.45 -25.89
CA SER A 152 -6.08 28.34 -26.94
C SER A 152 -7.55 28.04 -27.21
#